data_AF-A0AAU3GRN6-F1
#
_entry.id   AF-A0AAU3GRN6-F1
#
_cell.length_a   1.000
_cell.length_b   1.000
_cell.length_c   1.000
_cell.angle_alpha   90.00
_cell.angle_beta   90.00
_cell.angle_gamma   90.00
#
_symmetry.space_group_name_H-M   'P 1'
#
loop_
_entity.id
_entity.type
_entity.pdbx_description
1 polymer ?
#
loop_
_entity_poly.entity_id
_entity_poly.type
_entity_poly.pdbx_seq_one_letter_code
_entity_poly.pdbx_strand_id
1 'polypeptide(L)'
;MSTSKTPAFVRLRVEMVLEISDVDALTGTALESIAADFTASGASADDSTEERTHAEETVREDAAEALASLLDPFDLVSQVPGVELAQASWSSETIDYDPDAEDWVADEDEAADEDEAADEDEVYDGIEDNETDDEEGGGHTER
;
A
#
# COMPACT_ATOMS: atom_id res chain seq x y z
N MET A 1 20.10 24.14 26.98
CA MET A 1 20.07 22.77 26.46
C MET A 1 18.63 22.33 26.45
N SER A 2 17.91 22.52 25.34
CA SER A 2 16.59 21.92 25.19
C SER A 2 16.83 20.45 24.94
N THR A 3 16.43 19.59 25.88
CA THR A 3 16.39 18.15 25.64
C THR A 3 15.46 17.94 24.44
N SER A 4 16.00 17.44 23.33
CA SER A 4 15.19 17.06 22.18
C SER A 4 14.19 16.02 22.68
N LYS A 5 12.93 16.42 22.86
CA LYS A 5 11.88 15.51 23.28
C LYS A 5 11.70 14.54 22.11
N THR A 6 12.02 13.27 22.29
CA THR A 6 11.74 12.24 21.27
C THR A 6 10.29 12.39 20.84
N PRO A 7 9.99 12.54 19.54
CA PRO A 7 8.63 12.63 19.07
C PRO A 7 7.86 11.37 19.49
N ALA A 8 6.67 11.55 20.05
CA ALA A 8 5.78 10.45 20.36
C ALA A 8 5.02 10.09 19.08
N PHE A 9 5.24 8.90 18.54
CA PHE A 9 4.51 8.40 17.38
C PHE A 9 3.31 7.56 17.84
N VAL A 10 2.17 7.74 17.17
CA VAL A 10 0.93 7.00 17.42
C VAL A 10 0.44 6.43 16.08
N ARG A 11 0.14 5.13 16.03
CA ARG A 11 -0.53 4.50 14.87
C ARG A 11 -2.03 4.61 15.07
N LEU A 12 -2.70 5.34 14.18
CA LEU A 12 -4.16 5.44 14.14
C LEU A 12 -4.69 4.46 13.07
N ARG A 13 -5.70 3.66 13.41
CA ARG A 13 -6.47 2.83 12.47
C ARG A 13 -7.83 3.47 12.26
N VAL A 14 -8.26 3.59 11.00
CA VAL A 14 -9.52 4.22 10.61
C VAL A 14 -10.16 3.35 9.54
N GLU A 15 -11.43 3.00 9.76
CA GLU A 15 -12.31 2.38 8.77
C GLU A 15 -13.43 3.38 8.45
N MET A 16 -13.74 3.57 7.17
CA MET A 16 -14.72 4.56 6.72
C MET A 16 -15.61 3.97 5.64
N VAL A 17 -16.92 4.19 5.79
CA VAL A 17 -17.91 3.96 4.75
C VAL A 17 -18.49 5.29 4.31
N LEU A 18 -18.52 5.53 3.00
CA LEU A 18 -19.04 6.75 2.41
C LEU A 18 -20.08 6.42 1.34
N GLU A 19 -21.22 7.11 1.39
CA GLU A 19 -22.22 7.07 0.33
C GLU A 19 -21.80 8.01 -0.81
N ILE A 20 -21.74 7.50 -2.04
CA ILE A 20 -21.50 8.29 -3.25
C ILE A 20 -22.84 8.63 -3.88
N SER A 21 -23.30 9.88 -3.72
CA SER A 21 -24.59 10.31 -4.27
C SER A 21 -24.55 10.66 -5.76
N ASP A 22 -23.37 10.95 -6.32
CA ASP A 22 -23.19 11.31 -7.74
C ASP A 22 -21.82 10.85 -8.24
N VAL A 23 -21.79 9.71 -8.94
CA VAL A 23 -20.55 9.08 -9.43
C VAL A 23 -19.91 9.90 -10.56
N ASP A 24 -20.72 10.44 -11.48
CA ASP A 24 -20.21 11.24 -12.61
C ASP A 24 -19.51 12.51 -12.13
N ALA A 25 -20.08 13.21 -11.14
CA ALA A 25 -19.44 14.40 -10.55
C ALA A 25 -18.15 14.04 -9.81
N LEU A 26 -18.12 12.91 -9.08
CA LEU A 26 -16.93 12.43 -8.40
C LEU A 26 -15.80 12.11 -9.39
N THR A 27 -16.08 11.27 -10.39
CA THR A 27 -15.11 10.91 -11.43
C THR A 27 -14.64 12.14 -12.21
N GLY A 28 -15.54 13.07 -12.55
CA GLY A 28 -15.17 14.33 -13.20
C GLY A 28 -14.18 15.15 -12.37
N THR A 29 -14.42 15.26 -11.07
CA THR A 29 -13.54 15.98 -10.14
C THR A 29 -12.17 15.29 -10.01
N ALA A 30 -12.15 13.95 -9.91
CA ALA A 30 -10.92 13.16 -9.88
C ALA A 30 -10.05 13.40 -11.12
N LEU A 31 -10.66 13.38 -12.31
CA LEU A 31 -9.96 13.64 -13.56
C LEU A 31 -9.39 15.07 -13.63
N GLU A 32 -10.12 16.08 -13.16
CA GLU A 32 -9.60 17.45 -13.08
C GLU A 32 -8.43 17.57 -12.10
N SER A 33 -8.50 16.88 -10.95
CA SER A 33 -7.43 16.85 -9.96
C SER A 33 -6.15 16.22 -10.51
N ILE A 34 -6.26 15.01 -11.10
CA ILE A 34 -5.13 14.32 -11.74
C ILE A 34 -4.52 15.21 -12.85
N ALA A 35 -5.36 15.87 -13.64
CA ALA A 35 -4.88 16.78 -14.68
C ALA A 35 -4.07 17.97 -14.11
N ALA A 36 -4.52 18.53 -12.99
CA ALA A 36 -3.86 19.64 -12.32
C ALA A 36 -2.52 19.23 -11.68
N ASP A 37 -2.48 18.06 -11.03
CA ASP A 37 -1.27 17.56 -10.34
C ASP A 37 -0.11 17.31 -11.32
N PHE A 38 -0.40 16.61 -12.43
CA PHE A 38 0.57 16.37 -13.49
C PHE A 38 1.06 17.66 -14.17
N THR A 39 0.24 18.71 -14.18
CA THR A 39 0.65 20.03 -14.69
C THR A 39 1.57 20.76 -13.71
N ALA A 40 1.33 20.61 -12.40
CA ALA A 40 2.11 21.27 -11.35
C ALA A 40 3.49 20.62 -11.13
N SER A 41 3.60 19.30 -11.32
CA SER A 41 4.82 18.51 -11.08
C SER A 41 5.98 18.84 -12.07
N GLY A 42 5.69 19.42 -13.23
CA GLY A 42 6.73 19.85 -14.19
C GLY A 42 7.59 18.71 -14.75
N ALA A 43 7.12 17.47 -14.61
CA ALA A 43 7.81 16.27 -15.06
C ALA A 43 8.02 16.27 -16.58
N SER A 44 9.07 15.58 -17.04
CA SER A 44 9.33 15.42 -18.47
C SER A 44 8.14 14.71 -19.10
N ALA A 45 7.56 15.30 -20.15
CA ALA A 45 6.23 14.93 -20.67
C ALA A 45 6.07 13.44 -21.08
N ASP A 46 7.17 12.71 -21.27
CA ASP A 46 7.16 11.32 -21.74
C ASP A 46 6.87 10.32 -20.60
N ASP A 47 7.66 10.32 -19.52
CA ASP A 47 7.48 9.44 -18.34
C ASP A 47 6.10 9.63 -17.67
N SER A 48 5.58 10.85 -17.67
CA SER A 48 4.35 11.19 -16.95
C SER A 48 3.05 10.96 -17.71
N THR A 49 3.10 10.73 -19.02
CA THR A 49 1.87 10.56 -19.80
C THR A 49 1.24 9.18 -19.59
N GLU A 50 2.06 8.13 -19.47
CA GLU A 50 1.58 6.77 -19.22
C GLU A 50 0.98 6.64 -17.81
N GLU A 51 1.67 7.17 -16.79
CA GLU A 51 1.19 7.22 -15.41
C GLU A 51 -0.14 7.98 -15.30
N ARG A 52 -0.23 9.15 -15.96
CA ARG A 52 -1.46 9.93 -16.02
C ARG A 52 -2.59 9.14 -16.68
N THR A 53 -2.33 8.54 -17.84
CA THR A 53 -3.36 7.78 -18.57
C THR A 53 -3.88 6.63 -17.72
N HIS A 54 -2.99 5.92 -17.03
CA HIS A 54 -3.38 4.84 -16.13
C HIS A 54 -4.22 5.34 -14.96
N ALA A 55 -3.79 6.41 -14.27
CA ALA A 55 -4.56 6.99 -13.18
C ALA A 55 -5.95 7.47 -13.64
N GLU A 56 -6.02 8.12 -14.81
CA GLU A 56 -7.28 8.56 -15.40
C GLU A 56 -8.18 7.39 -15.83
N GLU A 57 -7.62 6.24 -16.22
CA GLU A 57 -8.37 5.02 -16.53
C GLU A 57 -8.96 4.42 -15.24
N THR A 58 -8.12 4.23 -14.21
CA THR A 58 -8.52 3.68 -12.92
C THR A 58 -9.73 4.41 -12.31
N VAL A 59 -9.70 5.76 -12.26
CA VAL A 59 -10.81 6.55 -11.68
C VAL A 59 -12.08 6.56 -12.51
N ARG A 60 -12.00 6.19 -13.80
CA ARG A 60 -13.19 6.02 -14.66
C ARG A 60 -13.83 4.65 -14.48
N GLU A 61 -13.03 3.65 -14.14
CA GLU A 61 -13.50 2.28 -13.97
C GLU A 61 -14.05 2.02 -12.57
N ASP A 62 -13.48 2.67 -11.54
CA ASP A 62 -13.87 2.45 -10.14
C ASP A 62 -14.08 3.76 -9.37
N ALA A 63 -15.25 3.87 -8.73
CA ALA A 63 -15.64 5.05 -7.96
C ALA A 63 -14.91 5.16 -6.61
N ALA A 64 -14.50 4.04 -6.02
CA ALA A 64 -13.72 4.03 -4.80
C ALA A 64 -12.31 4.56 -5.07
N GLU A 65 -11.70 4.17 -6.20
CA GLU A 65 -10.43 4.72 -6.66
C GLU A 65 -10.53 6.22 -7.00
N ALA A 66 -11.63 6.65 -7.63
CA ALA A 66 -11.89 8.07 -7.86
C ALA A 66 -11.91 8.86 -6.53
N LEU A 67 -12.57 8.33 -5.50
CA LEU A 67 -12.59 8.93 -4.16
C LEU A 67 -11.19 8.96 -3.53
N ALA A 68 -10.44 7.86 -3.56
CA ALA A 68 -9.11 7.77 -2.98
C ALA A 68 -8.11 8.73 -3.64
N SER A 69 -8.26 8.98 -4.95
CA SER A 69 -7.42 9.96 -5.68
C SER A 69 -7.61 11.41 -5.22
N LEU A 70 -8.77 11.73 -4.62
CA LEU A 70 -9.13 13.09 -4.22
C LEU A 70 -8.80 13.40 -2.76
N LEU A 71 -8.70 12.38 -1.93
CA LEU A 71 -8.44 12.56 -0.52
C LEU A 71 -6.93 12.60 -0.30
N ASP A 72 -6.46 13.67 0.35
CA ASP A 72 -5.08 13.77 0.81
C ASP A 72 -5.02 13.50 2.33
N PRO A 73 -4.30 12.45 2.77
CA PRO A 73 -4.24 12.11 4.19
C PRO A 73 -3.54 13.19 5.03
N PHE A 74 -2.66 14.01 4.43
CA PHE A 74 -2.05 15.14 5.15
C PHE A 74 -3.10 16.21 5.46
N ASP A 75 -3.90 16.62 4.47
CA ASP A 75 -4.99 17.59 4.65
C ASP A 75 -6.00 17.13 5.70
N LEU A 76 -6.36 15.83 5.70
CA LEU A 76 -7.31 15.24 6.66
C LEU A 76 -6.89 15.44 8.13
N VAL A 77 -5.61 15.27 8.45
CA VAL A 77 -5.12 15.42 9.84
C VAL A 77 -4.50 16.79 10.14
N SER A 78 -4.26 17.62 9.12
CA SER A 78 -3.56 18.91 9.22
C SER A 78 -4.19 19.89 10.22
N GLN A 79 -5.49 19.76 10.47
CA GLN A 79 -6.25 20.65 11.34
C GLN A 79 -6.09 20.31 12.84
N VAL A 80 -5.47 19.18 13.19
CA VAL A 80 -5.28 18.77 14.58
C VAL A 80 -4.02 19.42 15.18
N PRO A 81 -4.14 20.27 16.22
CA PRO A 81 -3.00 21.00 16.75
C PRO A 81 -1.90 20.09 17.30
N GLY A 82 -0.67 20.29 16.82
CA GLY A 82 0.50 19.53 17.28
C GLY A 82 0.62 18.13 16.69
N VAL A 83 -0.14 17.82 15.63
CA VAL A 83 -0.05 16.57 14.87
C VAL A 83 0.58 16.87 13.51
N GLU A 84 1.58 16.08 13.14
CA GLU A 84 2.15 16.05 11.79
C GLU A 84 2.12 14.60 11.30
N LEU A 85 1.61 14.37 10.09
CA LEU A 85 1.52 13.04 9.51
C LEU A 85 2.92 12.57 9.10
N ALA A 86 3.34 11.42 9.63
CA ALA A 86 4.63 10.80 9.26
C ALA A 86 4.49 9.79 8.12
N GLN A 87 3.38 9.04 8.09
CA GLN A 87 3.08 8.01 7.11
C GLN A 87 1.57 7.79 7.06
N ALA A 88 1.02 7.54 5.88
CA ALA A 88 -0.33 7.04 5.69
C ALA A 88 -0.32 5.94 4.63
N SER A 89 -1.22 4.97 4.81
CA SER A 89 -1.54 3.94 3.84
C SER A 89 -3.02 3.63 3.98
N TRP A 90 -3.73 3.57 2.87
CA TRP A 90 -5.13 3.14 2.81
C TRP A 90 -5.38 2.39 1.52
N SER A 91 -6.53 1.74 1.45
CA SER A 91 -7.09 1.17 0.22
C SER A 91 -8.56 1.56 0.14
N SER A 92 -9.06 1.66 -1.08
CA SER A 92 -10.46 1.93 -1.39
C SER A 92 -11.09 0.70 -2.04
N GLU A 93 -12.34 0.43 -1.70
CA GLU A 93 -13.14 -0.58 -2.38
C GLU A 93 -14.62 -0.19 -2.40
N THR A 94 -15.34 -0.69 -3.40
CA THR A 94 -16.79 -0.58 -3.45
C THR A 94 -17.40 -1.76 -2.68
N ILE A 95 -18.28 -1.45 -1.73
CA ILE A 95 -18.98 -2.42 -0.88
C ILE A 95 -20.49 -2.35 -1.06
N ASP A 96 -21.19 -3.44 -0.75
CA ASP A 96 -22.65 -3.43 -0.57
C ASP A 96 -22.94 -3.12 0.90
N TYR A 97 -22.98 -1.83 1.24
CA TYR A 97 -23.18 -1.40 2.62
C TYR A 97 -24.63 -1.58 3.09
N ASP A 98 -24.82 -2.36 4.16
CA ASP A 98 -26.08 -2.50 4.87
C ASP A 98 -25.95 -1.90 6.29
N PRO A 99 -26.66 -0.80 6.61
CA PRO A 99 -26.52 -0.11 7.89
C PRO A 99 -27.10 -0.89 9.08
N ASP A 100 -27.91 -1.92 8.81
CA ASP A 100 -28.50 -2.80 9.81
C ASP A 100 -27.62 -4.06 10.06
N ALA A 101 -26.50 -4.21 9.34
CA ALA A 101 -25.58 -5.34 9.51
C ALA A 101 -24.74 -5.20 10.79
N GLU A 102 -24.65 -6.30 11.54
CA GLU A 102 -23.98 -6.36 12.86
C GLU A 102 -22.44 -6.46 12.76
N ASP A 103 -21.89 -6.58 11.54
CA ASP A 103 -20.49 -6.97 11.25
C ASP A 103 -19.53 -5.78 11.02
N TRP A 104 -20.07 -4.57 10.80
CA TRP A 104 -19.27 -3.35 10.53
C TRP A 104 -18.59 -2.74 11.76
N VAL A 105 -18.53 -3.46 12.88
CA VAL A 105 -17.89 -2.97 14.10
C VAL A 105 -16.39 -3.20 13.93
N ALA A 106 -15.65 -2.15 13.56
CA ALA A 106 -14.19 -2.15 13.40
C ALA A 106 -13.53 -3.12 14.40
N ASP A 107 -13.04 -4.26 13.88
CA ASP A 107 -12.55 -5.40 14.66
C ASP A 107 -11.67 -4.92 15.82
N GLU A 108 -12.22 -4.94 17.04
CA GLU A 108 -11.49 -4.57 18.26
C GLU A 108 -10.38 -5.60 18.60
N ASP A 109 -10.33 -6.71 17.86
CA ASP A 109 -9.51 -7.90 18.13
C ASP A 109 -8.31 -8.13 17.20
N GLU A 110 -8.02 -7.25 16.21
CA GLU A 110 -6.72 -7.27 15.51
C GLU A 110 -5.61 -6.56 16.33
N ALA A 111 -5.61 -6.76 17.64
CA ALA A 111 -4.43 -6.54 18.46
C ALA A 111 -3.31 -7.39 17.86
N ALA A 112 -2.26 -6.71 17.42
CA ALA A 112 -1.16 -7.33 16.73
C ALA A 112 -0.55 -8.45 17.61
N ASP A 113 -0.72 -9.69 17.20
CA ASP A 113 0.10 -10.82 17.66
C ASP A 113 1.49 -10.64 17.03
N GLU A 114 2.25 -9.68 17.56
CA GLU A 114 3.70 -9.55 17.41
C GLU A 114 4.35 -9.98 18.73
N ASP A 115 4.21 -11.25 19.11
CA ASP A 115 5.08 -11.86 20.11
C ASP A 115 5.20 -13.38 19.91
N GLU A 116 6.15 -13.83 19.09
CA GLU A 116 6.90 -15.08 19.32
C GLU A 116 8.30 -14.91 18.68
N ALA A 117 9.05 -13.94 19.19
CA ALA A 117 10.49 -13.94 19.00
C ALA A 117 11.12 -15.02 19.90
N ALA A 118 11.80 -15.95 19.23
CA ALA A 118 12.80 -16.90 19.71
C ALA A 118 12.32 -18.19 20.37
N ASP A 119 12.54 -19.30 19.67
CA ASP A 119 13.47 -20.28 20.23
C ASP A 119 14.42 -20.81 19.15
N GLU A 120 15.64 -20.96 19.62
CA GLU A 120 16.86 -21.29 18.92
C GLU A 120 17.05 -22.81 19.00
N ASP A 121 17.73 -23.38 18.00
CA ASP A 121 18.31 -24.74 18.05
C ASP A 121 17.40 -25.93 17.71
N GLU A 122 17.21 -26.26 16.41
CA GLU A 122 16.98 -27.66 15.97
C GLU A 122 17.74 -28.02 14.66
N VAL A 123 18.97 -28.52 14.86
CA VAL A 123 19.64 -29.65 14.18
C VAL A 123 19.76 -29.63 12.64
N TYR A 124 20.99 -29.37 12.19
CA TYR A 124 21.54 -29.79 10.90
C TYR A 124 21.60 -31.32 10.83
N ASP A 125 20.69 -31.96 10.09
CA ASP A 125 20.73 -33.40 9.82
C ASP A 125 21.10 -33.66 8.34
N GLY A 126 22.29 -34.25 8.16
CA GLY A 126 22.67 -35.16 7.07
C GLY A 126 22.44 -34.73 5.62
N ILE A 127 23.40 -34.05 5.00
CA ILE A 127 23.67 -34.32 3.57
C ILE A 127 24.44 -35.64 3.54
N GLU A 128 23.72 -36.71 3.25
CA GLU A 128 24.29 -38.03 2.99
C GLU A 128 25.22 -37.94 1.77
N ASP A 129 26.42 -38.50 1.93
CA ASP A 129 27.39 -38.76 0.88
C ASP A 129 26.71 -39.37 -0.36
N ASN A 130 26.58 -38.59 -1.43
CA ASN A 130 26.47 -39.16 -2.78
C ASN A 130 27.88 -39.24 -3.36
N GLU A 131 28.55 -40.32 -3.01
CA GLU A 131 29.69 -40.90 -3.71
C GLU A 131 29.46 -40.87 -5.23
N THR A 132 30.12 -39.94 -5.92
CA THR A 132 30.33 -40.01 -7.38
C THR A 132 31.83 -40.22 -7.63
N ASP A 133 32.24 -41.47 -7.50
CA ASP A 133 33.44 -42.07 -8.08
C ASP A 133 32.88 -43.25 -8.89
N ASP A 134 33.13 -43.51 -10.15
CA ASP A 134 34.01 -43.03 -11.21
C ASP A 134 33.34 -43.59 -12.51
N GLU A 135 33.75 -43.13 -13.69
CA GLU A 135 34.06 -44.00 -14.85
C GLU A 135 33.95 -43.22 -16.19
N GLU A 136 35.13 -43.10 -16.81
CA GLU A 136 35.38 -43.12 -18.26
C GLU A 136 35.22 -41.80 -19.03
N GLY A 137 36.30 -41.00 -18.94
CA GLY A 137 36.68 -40.07 -19.98
C GLY A 137 37.11 -40.80 -21.26
N GLY A 138 36.48 -40.45 -22.39
CA GLY A 138 36.92 -40.88 -23.72
C GLY A 138 36.45 -39.92 -24.80
N GLY A 139 37.39 -39.27 -25.49
CA GLY A 139 37.09 -38.54 -26.72
C GLY A 139 37.97 -37.34 -27.04
N HIS A 140 39.29 -37.50 -27.01
CA HIS A 140 40.19 -36.59 -27.73
C HIS A 140 40.05 -36.87 -29.23
N THR A 141 39.52 -35.93 -30.02
CA THR A 141 39.71 -35.95 -31.48
C THR A 141 40.88 -35.04 -31.81
N GLU A 142 42.01 -35.66 -32.13
CA GLU A 142 43.20 -35.02 -32.67
C GLU A 142 42.89 -34.24 -33.96
N ARG A 143 43.34 -32.98 -33.95
CA ARG A 143 44.16 -32.27 -34.96
C ARG A 143 43.98 -32.58 -36.44
#